data_AF-A0A437MS74-F1
#
_entry.id   AF-A0A437MS74-F1
#
_cell.length_a   1.000
_cell.length_b   1.000
_cell.length_c   1.000
_cell.angle_alpha   90.00
_cell.angle_beta   90.00
_cell.angle_gamma   90.00
#
_symmetry.space_group_name_H-M   'P 1'
#
loop_
_entity.id
_entity.type
_entity.pdbx_description
1 polymer ?
#
loop_
_entity_poly.entity_id
_entity_poly.type
_entity_poly.pdbx_seq_one_letter_code
_entity_poly.pdbx_strand_id
1 'polypeptide(L)'
;MKKRVIYYISILFFITGLAAFKADNFIVLPDEPLPFKPHGYYIAAVTDDRPAKSPVAQVVTLSADKKTAVQSADLQGGTLSAVRGYISRNLDKDASQRPVIVSIKEFKLTETSLPGNRVDGQVKLVLSFGLQKDYGFERLVDYRGGLHYIRPVSNSALAATQLRDCLKNGITYFNNWMKANTGTNIKLAQKVTFKFTDYAEPNENDTVYYSPKRPLVWDDFRATTPPSGPYAAMVIPAFGYDEQHEVVNGAIRVKLSMKVYLAKSASWVSGGGQTSYALNHEQRHFDITRIIARQFQQKVLNAGLTPDTWEAFIGMQYLDSYRDMHAMQTAYDSETAHGRNHSAQAEWNRRIDKLLGEGADTGLSR
;
A
#
# COMPACT_ATOMS: atom_id res chain seq x y z
N MET A 1 -56.06 -2.59 -58.46
CA MET A 1 -54.78 -2.69 -57.70
C MET A 1 -55.02 -3.52 -56.45
N LYS A 2 -54.36 -4.68 -56.34
CA LYS A 2 -54.60 -5.72 -55.32
C LYS A 2 -53.98 -5.32 -53.98
N LYS A 3 -54.78 -5.27 -52.90
CA LYS A 3 -54.29 -5.17 -51.51
C LYS A 3 -53.73 -6.54 -51.10
N ARG A 4 -52.46 -6.61 -50.71
CA ARG A 4 -51.85 -7.79 -50.08
C ARG A 4 -51.91 -7.62 -48.57
N VAL A 5 -52.66 -8.50 -47.91
CA VAL A 5 -52.66 -8.68 -46.46
C VAL A 5 -51.48 -9.60 -46.12
N ILE A 6 -50.55 -9.14 -45.28
CA ILE A 6 -49.43 -9.92 -44.77
C ILE A 6 -49.81 -10.37 -43.36
N TYR A 7 -50.00 -11.68 -43.17
CA TYR A 7 -50.14 -12.29 -41.85
C TYR A 7 -48.74 -12.54 -41.27
N TYR A 8 -48.45 -11.94 -40.12
CA TYR A 8 -47.28 -12.31 -39.32
C TYR A 8 -47.62 -13.56 -38.50
N ILE A 9 -47.01 -14.69 -38.86
CA ILE A 9 -47.02 -15.90 -38.04
C ILE A 9 -45.92 -15.76 -37.00
N SER A 10 -46.31 -15.51 -35.75
CA SER A 10 -45.40 -15.57 -34.60
C SER A 10 -45.19 -17.03 -34.19
N ILE A 11 -44.05 -17.62 -34.56
CA ILE A 11 -43.64 -18.94 -34.07
C ILE A 11 -43.05 -18.75 -32.66
N LEU A 12 -43.82 -19.11 -31.64
CA LEU A 12 -43.32 -19.25 -30.26
C LEU A 12 -42.43 -20.51 -30.19
N PHE A 13 -41.12 -20.33 -30.01
CA PHE A 13 -40.24 -21.42 -29.61
C PHE A 13 -40.40 -21.68 -28.11
N PHE A 14 -41.19 -22.69 -27.75
CA PHE A 14 -41.13 -23.31 -26.43
C PHE A 14 -39.84 -24.14 -26.35
N ILE A 15 -38.80 -23.62 -25.70
CA ILE A 15 -37.64 -24.43 -25.32
C ILE A 15 -38.01 -25.18 -24.03
N THR A 16 -38.68 -26.32 -24.20
CA THR A 16 -38.73 -27.36 -23.16
C THR A 16 -37.44 -28.17 -23.24
N GLY A 17 -36.41 -27.72 -22.55
CA GLY A 17 -35.14 -28.44 -22.43
C GLY A 17 -35.18 -29.45 -21.29
N LEU A 18 -35.63 -30.67 -21.57
CA LEU A 18 -35.21 -31.85 -20.82
C LEU A 18 -33.72 -32.08 -21.13
N ALA A 19 -32.84 -31.67 -20.24
CA ALA A 19 -31.41 -31.97 -20.36
C ALA A 19 -31.17 -33.44 -19.98
N ALA A 20 -31.32 -34.32 -20.96
CA ALA A 20 -30.67 -35.62 -20.94
C ALA A 20 -29.17 -35.40 -21.14
N PHE A 21 -28.36 -35.78 -20.15
CA PHE A 21 -26.90 -35.80 -20.26
C PHE A 21 -26.48 -36.66 -21.47
N LYS A 22 -25.93 -36.01 -22.51
CA LYS A 22 -25.15 -36.69 -23.56
C LYS A 22 -23.84 -35.95 -23.79
N ALA A 23 -22.75 -36.70 -23.62
CA ALA A 23 -21.46 -36.65 -24.31
C ALA A 23 -20.47 -35.46 -24.11
N ASP A 24 -20.71 -34.53 -23.19
CA ASP A 24 -19.69 -33.55 -22.81
C ASP A 24 -19.55 -33.53 -21.27
N ASN A 25 -18.48 -34.13 -20.73
CA ASN A 25 -18.21 -34.29 -19.28
C ASN A 25 -17.87 -32.97 -18.56
N PHE A 26 -18.48 -31.86 -18.97
CA PHE A 26 -18.19 -30.53 -18.43
C PHE A 26 -19.28 -30.05 -17.48
N ILE A 27 -18.85 -29.36 -16.43
CA ILE A 27 -19.72 -28.65 -15.50
C ILE A 27 -19.83 -27.21 -15.97
N VAL A 28 -21.07 -26.73 -16.13
CA VAL A 28 -21.35 -25.33 -16.40
C VAL A 28 -21.73 -24.66 -15.08
N LEU A 29 -21.00 -23.61 -14.69
CA LEU A 29 -21.37 -22.81 -13.51
C LEU A 29 -22.69 -22.07 -13.82
N PRO A 30 -23.78 -22.31 -13.05
CA PRO A 30 -25.03 -21.61 -13.27
C PRO A 30 -24.88 -20.11 -13.05
N ASP A 31 -25.48 -19.28 -13.91
CA ASP A 31 -25.49 -17.84 -13.69
C ASP A 31 -26.46 -17.47 -12.55
N GLU A 32 -25.97 -16.66 -11.63
CA GLU A 32 -26.75 -16.00 -10.57
C GLU A 32 -26.03 -14.71 -10.18
N PRO A 33 -26.66 -13.54 -10.38
CA PRO A 33 -26.06 -12.26 -10.01
C PRO A 33 -25.68 -12.20 -8.53
N LEU A 34 -24.51 -11.63 -8.24
CA LEU A 34 -24.08 -11.40 -6.86
C LEU A 34 -24.96 -10.31 -6.23
N PRO A 35 -25.40 -10.48 -4.96
CA PRO A 35 -26.38 -9.59 -4.33
C PRO A 35 -25.74 -8.29 -3.80
N PHE A 36 -24.70 -7.78 -4.48
CA PHE A 36 -23.99 -6.57 -4.11
C PHE A 36 -23.24 -5.97 -5.29
N LYS A 37 -22.97 -4.67 -5.20
CA LYS A 37 -21.97 -3.98 -6.03
C LYS A 37 -20.58 -4.07 -5.37
N PRO A 38 -19.50 -4.25 -6.14
CA PRO A 38 -18.14 -4.15 -5.62
C PRO A 38 -17.90 -2.83 -4.85
N HIS A 39 -17.30 -2.93 -3.67
CA HIS A 39 -16.98 -1.76 -2.85
C HIS A 39 -15.56 -1.26 -3.12
N GLY A 40 -15.42 -0.26 -4.00
CA GLY A 40 -14.13 0.39 -4.26
C GLY A 40 -13.20 -0.40 -5.18
N TYR A 41 -13.71 -1.40 -5.92
CA TYR A 41 -12.92 -2.20 -6.86
C TYR A 41 -13.73 -2.70 -8.06
N TYR A 42 -13.05 -3.25 -9.06
CA TYR A 42 -13.61 -4.17 -10.03
C TYR A 42 -12.64 -5.34 -10.26
N ILE A 43 -13.14 -6.48 -10.74
CA ILE A 43 -12.26 -7.59 -11.12
C ILE A 43 -11.69 -7.34 -12.52
N ALA A 44 -10.41 -6.99 -12.57
CA ALA A 44 -9.69 -6.69 -13.81
C ALA A 44 -9.20 -7.95 -14.51
N ALA A 45 -8.75 -8.95 -13.74
CA ALA A 45 -8.31 -10.23 -14.27
C ALA A 45 -8.60 -11.38 -13.30
N VAL A 46 -8.68 -12.57 -13.88
CA VAL A 46 -8.69 -13.84 -13.16
C VAL A 46 -7.47 -14.64 -13.62
N THR A 47 -6.77 -15.29 -12.71
CA THR A 47 -5.67 -16.21 -13.03
C THR A 47 -5.95 -17.60 -12.45
N ASP A 48 -5.44 -18.63 -13.13
CA ASP A 48 -5.47 -20.01 -12.64
C ASP A 48 -4.06 -20.43 -12.24
N ASP A 49 -3.80 -20.26 -10.94
CA ASP A 49 -2.51 -20.46 -10.28
C ASP A 49 -2.50 -21.78 -9.49
N ARG A 50 -3.44 -22.69 -9.78
CA ARG A 50 -3.46 -24.02 -9.18
C ARG A 50 -2.18 -24.76 -9.57
N PRO A 51 -1.48 -25.43 -8.62
CA PRO A 51 -0.26 -26.18 -8.92
C PRO A 51 -0.46 -27.26 -9.99
N ALA A 52 -1.62 -27.92 -9.95
CA ALA A 52 -2.07 -28.87 -10.95
C ALA A 52 -3.38 -28.37 -11.58
N LYS A 53 -3.38 -28.14 -12.88
CA LYS A 53 -4.57 -27.75 -13.66
C LYS A 53 -5.42 -28.96 -14.05
N SER A 54 -5.54 -29.90 -13.13
CA SER A 54 -6.39 -31.08 -13.29
C SER A 54 -7.88 -30.69 -13.30
N PRO A 55 -8.78 -31.59 -13.77
CA PRO A 55 -10.21 -31.38 -13.66
C PRO A 55 -10.63 -30.99 -12.24
N VAL A 56 -11.53 -30.01 -12.12
CA VAL A 56 -11.94 -29.47 -10.82
C VAL A 56 -12.81 -30.43 -10.03
N ALA A 57 -13.41 -31.45 -10.64
CA ALA A 57 -14.44 -32.24 -9.99
C ALA A 57 -14.22 -33.75 -10.17
N GLN A 58 -14.44 -34.49 -9.09
CA GLN A 58 -14.70 -35.92 -9.10
C GLN A 58 -16.14 -36.11 -8.65
N VAL A 59 -17.04 -36.42 -9.59
CA VAL A 59 -18.48 -36.51 -9.38
C VAL A 59 -19.00 -37.94 -9.45
N VAL A 60 -19.96 -38.29 -8.62
CA VAL A 60 -20.68 -39.57 -8.67
C VAL A 60 -21.89 -39.42 -9.59
N THR A 61 -21.92 -40.22 -10.66
CA THR A 61 -22.99 -40.25 -11.66
C THR A 61 -23.58 -41.66 -11.79
N LEU A 62 -24.76 -41.77 -12.42
CA LEU A 62 -25.31 -43.05 -12.84
C LEU A 62 -24.87 -43.36 -14.28
N SER A 63 -24.31 -44.55 -14.50
CA SER A 63 -24.03 -45.07 -15.83
C SER A 63 -25.31 -45.48 -16.56
N ALA A 64 -25.21 -45.74 -17.87
CA ALA A 64 -26.31 -46.29 -18.68
C ALA A 64 -26.88 -47.59 -18.08
N ASP A 65 -26.04 -48.39 -17.41
CA ASP A 65 -26.41 -49.64 -16.74
C ASP A 65 -26.97 -49.42 -15.31
N LYS A 66 -27.33 -48.17 -14.95
CA LYS A 66 -27.82 -47.76 -13.62
C LYS A 66 -26.87 -48.07 -12.46
N LYS A 67 -25.57 -48.21 -12.72
CA LYS A 67 -24.54 -48.36 -11.68
C LYS A 67 -23.95 -46.99 -11.35
N THR A 68 -23.65 -46.75 -10.08
CA THR A 68 -22.93 -45.53 -9.67
C THR A 68 -21.47 -45.61 -10.12
N ALA A 69 -20.96 -44.55 -10.73
CA ALA A 69 -19.57 -44.43 -11.14
C ALA A 69 -19.02 -43.06 -10.75
N VAL A 70 -17.76 -43.01 -10.31
CA VAL A 70 -17.02 -41.76 -10.11
C VAL A 70 -16.44 -41.34 -11.47
N GLN A 71 -16.70 -40.11 -11.86
CA GLN A 71 -16.21 -39.52 -13.10
C GLN A 71 -15.47 -38.22 -12.80
N SER A 72 -14.34 -38.02 -13.47
CA SER A 72 -13.67 -36.73 -13.47
C SER A 72 -14.38 -35.78 -14.44
N ALA A 73 -14.68 -34.58 -13.98
CA ALA A 73 -15.30 -33.51 -14.76
C ALA A 73 -14.54 -32.20 -14.55
N ASP A 74 -14.41 -31.40 -15.61
CA ASP A 74 -13.87 -30.04 -15.51
C ASP A 74 -14.95 -29.01 -15.83
N LEU A 75 -14.67 -27.74 -15.60
CA LEU A 75 -15.57 -26.67 -16.01
C LEU A 75 -15.55 -26.49 -17.54
N GLN A 76 -16.68 -26.12 -18.12
CA GLN A 76 -16.77 -25.83 -19.55
C GLN A 76 -15.78 -24.73 -19.96
N GLY A 77 -14.90 -25.03 -20.92
CA GLY A 77 -13.83 -24.11 -21.36
C GLY A 77 -12.64 -24.00 -20.40
N GLY A 78 -12.55 -24.89 -19.40
CA GLY A 78 -11.52 -24.91 -18.37
C GLY A 78 -11.79 -23.95 -17.22
N THR A 79 -11.12 -24.19 -16.09
CA THR A 79 -11.36 -23.48 -14.83
C THR A 79 -11.24 -21.95 -14.95
N LEU A 80 -10.16 -21.48 -15.59
CA LEU A 80 -9.92 -20.05 -15.81
C LEU A 80 -11.08 -19.39 -16.58
N SER A 81 -11.45 -19.95 -17.74
CA SER A 81 -12.47 -19.38 -18.61
C SER A 81 -13.83 -19.37 -17.93
N ALA A 82 -14.18 -20.46 -17.24
CA ALA A 82 -15.45 -20.60 -16.54
C ALA A 82 -15.59 -19.61 -15.38
N VAL A 83 -14.58 -19.48 -14.52
CA VAL A 83 -14.62 -18.53 -13.39
C VAL A 83 -14.62 -17.09 -13.88
N ARG A 84 -13.78 -16.76 -14.88
CA ARG A 84 -13.77 -15.43 -15.52
C ARG A 84 -15.13 -15.09 -16.11
N GLY A 85 -15.73 -16.03 -16.85
CA GLY A 85 -17.04 -15.86 -17.48
C GLY A 85 -18.16 -15.70 -16.45
N TYR A 86 -18.14 -16.49 -15.38
CA TYR A 86 -19.08 -16.34 -14.27
C TYR A 86 -18.99 -14.95 -13.64
N ILE A 87 -17.78 -14.51 -13.26
CA ILE A 87 -17.58 -13.18 -12.67
C ILE A 87 -18.05 -12.08 -13.63
N SER A 88 -17.69 -12.15 -14.92
CA SER A 88 -18.05 -11.11 -15.88
C SER A 88 -19.55 -10.98 -16.14
N ARG A 89 -20.32 -12.07 -15.99
CA ARG A 89 -21.77 -12.06 -16.19
C ARG A 89 -22.55 -11.74 -14.92
N ASN A 90 -21.97 -11.98 -13.74
CA ASN A 90 -22.70 -11.97 -12.47
C ASN A 90 -22.19 -10.93 -11.45
N LEU A 91 -21.12 -10.18 -11.76
CA LEU A 91 -20.61 -9.09 -10.92
C LEU A 91 -20.57 -7.78 -11.70
N ASP A 92 -21.15 -6.72 -11.13
CA ASP A 92 -21.10 -5.38 -11.69
C ASP A 92 -19.64 -4.92 -11.91
N LYS A 93 -19.39 -4.26 -13.04
CA LYS A 93 -18.07 -3.73 -13.40
C LYS A 93 -18.13 -2.21 -13.51
N ASP A 94 -17.44 -1.53 -12.60
CA ASP A 94 -17.11 -0.11 -12.70
C ASP A 94 -15.60 0.05 -12.88
N ALA A 95 -15.18 0.30 -14.13
CA ALA A 95 -13.76 0.42 -14.48
C ALA A 95 -13.08 1.68 -13.94
N SER A 96 -13.84 2.62 -13.33
CA SER A 96 -13.27 3.76 -12.62
C SER A 96 -12.73 3.39 -11.22
N GLN A 97 -13.14 2.22 -10.70
CA GLN A 97 -12.71 1.71 -9.41
C GLN A 97 -11.35 1.00 -9.50
N ARG A 98 -10.83 0.55 -8.36
CA ARG A 98 -9.54 -0.14 -8.31
C ARG A 98 -9.53 -1.48 -9.06
N PRO A 99 -8.56 -1.73 -9.95
CA PRO A 99 -8.38 -3.03 -10.59
C PRO A 99 -7.89 -4.07 -9.59
N VAL A 100 -8.66 -5.14 -9.38
CA VAL A 100 -8.28 -6.30 -8.56
C VAL A 100 -8.09 -7.52 -9.44
N ILE A 101 -7.06 -8.30 -9.13
CA ILE A 101 -6.81 -9.61 -9.73
C ILE A 101 -7.27 -10.68 -8.75
N VAL A 102 -8.00 -11.68 -9.26
CA VAL A 102 -8.39 -12.89 -8.51
C VAL A 102 -7.58 -14.07 -9.00
N SER A 103 -6.79 -14.67 -8.13
CA SER A 103 -6.00 -15.86 -8.45
C SER A 103 -6.62 -17.09 -7.81
N ILE A 104 -6.95 -18.09 -8.63
CA ILE A 104 -7.47 -19.38 -8.19
C ILE A 104 -6.28 -20.23 -7.76
N LYS A 105 -6.17 -20.53 -6.46
CA LYS A 105 -5.08 -21.36 -5.90
C LYS A 105 -5.50 -22.81 -5.69
N GLU A 106 -6.79 -23.03 -5.41
CA GLU A 106 -7.41 -24.36 -5.34
C GLU A 106 -8.89 -24.22 -5.73
N PHE A 107 -9.39 -25.14 -6.55
CA PHE A 107 -10.83 -25.27 -6.80
C PHE A 107 -11.13 -26.74 -7.08
N LYS A 108 -11.70 -27.43 -6.08
CA LYS A 108 -11.86 -28.87 -6.11
C LYS A 108 -13.21 -29.30 -5.54
N LEU A 109 -13.93 -30.15 -6.25
CA LEU A 109 -15.10 -30.88 -5.79
C LEU A 109 -14.77 -32.36 -5.76
N THR A 110 -15.10 -33.01 -4.65
CA THR A 110 -14.98 -34.46 -4.49
C THR A 110 -16.29 -35.02 -3.98
N GLU A 111 -16.80 -36.03 -4.67
CA GLU A 111 -17.98 -36.77 -4.25
C GLU A 111 -17.65 -38.24 -3.98
N THR A 112 -18.35 -38.82 -3.01
CA THR A 112 -18.32 -40.26 -2.71
C THR A 112 -19.73 -40.82 -2.60
N SER A 113 -19.92 -42.08 -3.00
CA SER A 113 -21.22 -42.73 -2.91
C SER A 113 -21.58 -43.05 -1.46
N LEU A 114 -22.85 -42.83 -1.09
CA LEU A 114 -23.43 -43.23 0.18
C LEU A 114 -24.55 -44.26 -0.01
N PRO A 115 -24.90 -45.04 1.03
CA PRO A 115 -26.07 -45.90 1.01
C PRO A 115 -27.36 -45.14 0.68
N GLY A 116 -28.26 -45.82 -0.03
CA GLY A 116 -29.58 -45.29 -0.41
C GLY A 116 -29.56 -44.33 -1.62
N ASN A 117 -28.68 -44.58 -2.61
CA ASN A 117 -28.54 -43.73 -3.81
C ASN A 117 -28.26 -42.25 -3.49
N ARG A 118 -27.49 -42.03 -2.42
CA ARG A 118 -27.04 -40.70 -2.01
C ARG A 118 -25.57 -40.51 -2.35
N VAL A 119 -25.17 -39.26 -2.43
CA VAL A 119 -23.82 -38.83 -2.74
C VAL A 119 -23.42 -37.81 -1.68
N ASP A 120 -22.27 -38.03 -1.07
CA ASP A 120 -21.61 -37.09 -0.17
C ASP A 120 -20.64 -36.23 -0.97
N GLY A 121 -20.75 -34.90 -0.87
CA GLY A 121 -20.00 -33.97 -1.69
C GLY A 121 -19.30 -32.90 -0.86
N GLN A 122 -18.03 -32.65 -1.18
CA GLN A 122 -17.25 -31.57 -0.60
C GLN A 122 -16.67 -30.68 -1.70
N VAL A 123 -16.77 -29.36 -1.52
CA VAL A 123 -16.08 -28.37 -2.35
C VAL A 123 -15.02 -27.67 -1.52
N LYS A 124 -13.83 -27.48 -2.07
CA LYS A 124 -12.74 -26.68 -1.53
C LYS A 124 -12.37 -25.59 -2.52
N LEU A 125 -12.21 -24.38 -2.01
CA LEU A 125 -11.86 -23.20 -2.79
C LEU A 125 -10.82 -22.36 -2.03
N VAL A 126 -9.73 -22.05 -2.71
CA VAL A 126 -8.75 -21.08 -2.25
C VAL A 126 -8.57 -20.02 -3.33
N LEU A 127 -8.85 -18.77 -2.97
CA LEU A 127 -8.67 -17.59 -3.82
C LEU A 127 -7.66 -16.66 -3.17
N SER A 128 -6.82 -16.01 -3.98
CA SER A 128 -6.00 -14.87 -3.56
C SER A 128 -6.47 -13.62 -4.29
N PHE A 129 -6.62 -12.52 -3.57
CA PHE A 129 -6.99 -11.23 -4.13
C PHE A 129 -5.81 -10.28 -3.99
N GLY A 130 -5.49 -9.55 -5.05
CA GLY A 130 -4.37 -8.62 -5.06
C GLY A 130 -4.47 -7.53 -6.12
N LEU A 131 -3.52 -6.61 -6.07
CA LEU A 131 -3.38 -5.50 -6.97
C LEU A 131 -2.19 -5.73 -7.89
N GLN A 132 -2.29 -5.30 -9.14
CA GLN A 132 -1.11 -5.13 -9.97
C GLN A 132 -0.47 -3.79 -9.62
N LYS A 133 0.80 -3.82 -9.22
CA LYS A 133 1.65 -2.66 -8.99
C LYS A 133 2.82 -2.68 -9.98
N ASP A 134 3.54 -1.57 -10.06
CA ASP A 134 4.72 -1.45 -10.93
C ASP A 134 5.83 -2.44 -10.52
N TYR A 135 5.91 -2.76 -9.23
CA TYR A 135 6.85 -3.74 -8.67
C TYR A 135 6.32 -5.19 -8.64
N GLY A 136 5.13 -5.44 -9.19
CA GLY A 136 4.53 -6.78 -9.28
C GLY A 136 3.20 -6.93 -8.56
N PHE A 137 2.84 -8.16 -8.22
CA PHE A 137 1.56 -8.49 -7.59
C PHE A 137 1.58 -8.20 -6.08
N GLU A 138 0.79 -7.22 -5.65
CA GLU A 138 0.61 -6.89 -4.24
C GLU A 138 -0.60 -7.66 -3.67
N ARG A 139 -0.33 -8.69 -2.87
CA ARG A 139 -1.37 -9.51 -2.26
C ARG A 139 -2.11 -8.74 -1.16
N LEU A 140 -3.44 -8.70 -1.25
CA LEU A 140 -4.33 -8.09 -0.27
C LEU A 140 -4.81 -9.09 0.79
N VAL A 141 -5.50 -10.15 0.36
CA VAL A 141 -6.10 -11.15 1.25
C VAL A 141 -6.30 -12.47 0.52
N ASP A 142 -6.24 -13.56 1.27
CA ASP A 142 -6.57 -14.91 0.79
C ASP A 142 -7.88 -15.37 1.40
N TYR A 143 -8.75 -15.95 0.59
CA TYR A 143 -9.93 -16.68 1.02
C TYR A 143 -9.64 -18.18 0.99
N ARG A 144 -9.94 -18.87 2.09
CA ARG A 144 -9.89 -20.33 2.19
C ARG A 144 -11.24 -20.80 2.70
N GLY A 145 -12.00 -21.45 1.83
CA GLY A 145 -13.35 -21.89 2.16
C GLY A 145 -13.75 -23.16 1.43
N GLY A 146 -14.97 -23.59 1.72
CA GLY A 146 -15.51 -24.82 1.17
C GLY A 146 -16.97 -24.98 1.53
N LEU A 147 -17.57 -26.02 0.97
CA LEU A 147 -18.94 -26.41 1.22
C LEU A 147 -19.00 -27.92 1.41
N HIS A 148 -20.02 -28.37 2.13
CA HIS A 148 -20.37 -29.77 2.25
C HIS A 148 -21.84 -29.93 1.91
N TYR A 149 -22.20 -30.96 1.15
CA TYR A 149 -23.57 -31.24 0.75
C TYR A 149 -23.82 -32.73 0.58
N ILE A 150 -25.08 -33.12 0.74
CA ILE A 150 -25.56 -34.46 0.38
C ILE A 150 -26.61 -34.28 -0.71
N ARG A 151 -26.56 -35.12 -1.74
CA ARG A 151 -27.55 -35.13 -2.81
C ARG A 151 -27.99 -36.53 -3.21
N PRO A 152 -29.20 -36.69 -3.77
CA PRO A 152 -29.53 -37.89 -4.52
C PRO A 152 -28.62 -38.03 -5.75
N VAL A 153 -28.23 -39.26 -6.09
CA VAL A 153 -27.41 -39.52 -7.28
C VAL A 153 -28.09 -39.06 -8.58
N SER A 154 -29.43 -39.03 -8.60
CA SER A 154 -30.25 -38.55 -9.72
C SER A 154 -30.17 -37.04 -9.95
N ASN A 155 -29.74 -36.25 -8.96
CA ASN A 155 -29.66 -34.80 -9.06
C ASN A 155 -28.21 -34.33 -9.29
N SER A 156 -27.61 -34.68 -10.43
CA SER A 156 -26.24 -34.28 -10.75
C SER A 156 -26.05 -32.76 -10.88
N ALA A 157 -27.12 -32.02 -11.20
CA ALA A 157 -27.08 -30.57 -11.36
C ALA A 157 -26.66 -29.83 -10.07
N LEU A 158 -26.93 -30.42 -8.89
CA LEU A 158 -26.56 -29.78 -7.62
C LEU A 158 -25.04 -29.59 -7.50
N ALA A 159 -24.21 -30.47 -8.05
CA ALA A 159 -22.75 -30.31 -8.01
C ALA A 159 -22.29 -28.98 -8.65
N ALA A 160 -22.91 -28.59 -9.77
CA ALA A 160 -22.64 -27.33 -10.44
C ALA A 160 -23.08 -26.13 -9.58
N THR A 161 -24.25 -26.21 -8.96
CA THR A 161 -24.76 -25.21 -8.02
C THR A 161 -23.82 -25.02 -6.83
N GLN A 162 -23.30 -26.11 -6.26
CA GLN A 162 -22.39 -26.05 -5.11
C GLN A 162 -21.03 -25.44 -5.50
N LEU A 163 -20.45 -25.81 -6.64
CA LEU A 163 -19.24 -25.14 -7.14
C LEU A 163 -19.44 -23.63 -7.29
N ARG A 164 -20.58 -23.22 -7.85
CA ARG A 164 -20.97 -21.82 -8.01
C ARG A 164 -21.15 -21.11 -6.67
N ASP A 165 -21.88 -21.71 -5.73
CA ASP A 165 -22.11 -21.14 -4.39
C ASP A 165 -20.79 -20.95 -3.63
N CYS A 166 -19.83 -21.87 -3.79
CA CYS A 166 -18.52 -21.75 -3.17
C CYS A 166 -17.77 -20.53 -3.72
N LEU A 167 -17.78 -20.36 -5.05
CA LEU A 167 -17.20 -19.20 -5.72
C LEU A 167 -17.87 -17.89 -5.29
N LYS A 168 -19.20 -17.86 -5.23
CA LYS A 168 -19.99 -16.73 -4.70
C LYS A 168 -19.58 -16.37 -3.28
N ASN A 169 -19.37 -17.35 -2.40
CA ASN A 169 -18.93 -17.10 -1.02
C ASN A 169 -17.53 -16.46 -0.99
N GLY A 170 -16.60 -16.91 -1.82
CA GLY A 170 -15.26 -16.31 -1.93
C GLY A 170 -15.27 -14.86 -2.40
N ILE A 171 -16.09 -14.53 -3.42
CA ILE A 171 -16.21 -13.15 -3.92
C ILE A 171 -16.95 -12.26 -2.91
N THR A 172 -17.98 -12.80 -2.23
CA THR A 172 -18.70 -12.10 -1.15
C THR A 172 -17.78 -11.77 0.01
N TYR A 173 -16.94 -12.73 0.42
CA TYR A 173 -15.92 -12.53 1.45
C TYR A 173 -15.00 -11.36 1.09
N PHE A 174 -14.46 -11.35 -0.14
CA PHE A 174 -13.58 -10.28 -0.57
C PHE A 174 -14.27 -8.92 -0.58
N ASN A 175 -15.51 -8.83 -1.05
CA ASN A 175 -16.27 -7.57 -1.01
C ASN A 175 -16.46 -7.05 0.43
N ASN A 176 -16.76 -7.94 1.38
CA ASN A 176 -16.88 -7.56 2.79
C ASN A 176 -15.53 -7.16 3.38
N TRP A 177 -14.46 -7.85 3.01
CA TRP A 177 -13.10 -7.47 3.38
C TRP A 177 -12.76 -6.06 2.85
N MET A 178 -13.06 -5.76 1.59
CA MET A 178 -12.87 -4.42 1.02
C MET A 178 -13.64 -3.35 1.80
N LYS A 179 -14.92 -3.57 2.12
CA LYS A 179 -15.72 -2.65 2.96
C LYS A 179 -15.08 -2.36 4.31
N ALA A 180 -14.54 -3.39 4.97
CA ALA A 180 -13.92 -3.24 6.28
C ALA A 180 -12.53 -2.57 6.22
N ASN A 181 -11.82 -2.65 5.08
CA ASN A 181 -10.40 -2.32 5.01
C ASN A 181 -10.06 -1.09 4.14
N THR A 182 -10.97 -0.63 3.27
CA THR A 182 -10.68 0.47 2.32
C THR A 182 -10.21 1.76 3.02
N GLY A 183 -10.70 2.02 4.23
CA GLY A 183 -10.36 3.21 4.99
C GLY A 183 -9.06 3.14 5.81
N THR A 184 -8.55 1.93 6.09
CA THR A 184 -7.54 1.68 7.15
C THR A 184 -6.38 0.80 6.71
N ASN A 185 -6.50 0.07 5.61
CA ASN A 185 -5.43 -0.78 5.13
C ASN A 185 -4.45 0.02 4.26
N ILE A 186 -3.17 0.05 4.64
CA ILE A 186 -2.13 0.83 3.96
C ILE A 186 -1.97 0.45 2.49
N LYS A 187 -2.12 -0.84 2.13
CA LYS A 187 -2.04 -1.32 0.74
C LYS A 187 -3.20 -0.82 -0.11
N LEU A 188 -4.29 -0.39 0.54
CA LEU A 188 -5.46 0.19 -0.09
C LEU A 188 -5.47 1.71 -0.08
N ALA A 189 -4.46 2.38 0.49
CA ALA A 189 -4.41 3.83 0.50
C ALA A 189 -4.33 4.40 -0.92
N GLN A 190 -4.96 5.56 -1.12
CA GLN A 190 -5.03 6.24 -2.41
C GLN A 190 -4.07 7.43 -2.49
N LYS A 191 -3.69 7.98 -1.34
CA LYS A 191 -2.80 9.12 -1.24
C LYS A 191 -2.00 9.09 0.05
N VAL A 192 -0.93 9.88 0.08
CA VAL A 192 -0.13 10.16 1.25
C VAL A 192 -0.15 11.67 1.51
N THR A 193 -0.16 12.07 2.78
CA THR A 193 -0.12 13.47 3.22
C THR A 193 0.89 13.62 4.33
N PHE A 194 1.53 14.79 4.42
CA PHE A 194 2.63 15.01 5.36
C PHE A 194 2.32 16.14 6.33
N LYS A 195 2.64 15.91 7.60
CA LYS A 195 2.63 16.93 8.63
C LYS A 195 3.99 17.01 9.29
N PHE A 196 4.61 18.17 9.21
CA PHE A 196 5.87 18.44 9.89
C PHE A 196 5.61 19.16 11.21
N THR A 197 6.37 18.79 12.24
CA THR A 197 6.42 19.51 13.51
C THR A 197 7.87 19.62 13.96
N ASP A 198 8.21 20.69 14.67
CA ASP A 198 9.51 20.77 15.33
C ASP A 198 9.48 19.99 16.65
N TYR A 199 10.46 19.13 16.85
CA TYR A 199 10.66 18.45 18.12
C TYR A 199 11.19 19.44 19.16
N ALA A 200 10.60 19.40 20.35
CA ALA A 200 11.10 20.09 21.53
C ALA A 200 11.24 19.08 22.66
N GLU A 201 12.41 19.03 23.29
CA GLU A 201 12.60 18.23 24.48
C GLU A 201 11.96 18.95 25.68
N PRO A 202 11.11 18.29 26.49
CA PRO A 202 10.50 18.92 27.65
C PRO A 202 11.51 19.42 28.69
N ASN A 203 12.61 18.67 28.87
CA ASN A 203 13.71 19.02 29.76
C ASN A 203 15.03 18.82 28.99
N GLU A 204 15.72 19.92 28.70
CA GLU A 204 16.97 19.91 27.95
C GLU A 204 18.10 19.24 28.75
N ASN A 205 18.56 18.07 28.30
CA ASN A 205 19.66 17.35 28.93
C ASN A 205 21.00 17.70 28.26
N ASP A 206 21.69 16.70 27.71
CA ASP A 206 22.92 16.88 26.94
C ASP A 206 22.67 17.40 25.53
N THR A 207 21.45 17.28 25.00
CA THR A 207 21.13 17.71 23.63
C THR A 207 20.42 19.06 23.66
N VAL A 208 20.92 20.02 22.89
CA VAL A 208 20.22 21.28 22.60
C VAL A 208 19.45 21.10 21.30
N TYR A 209 18.14 21.38 21.33
CA TYR A 209 17.30 21.40 20.13
C TYR A 209 17.10 22.83 19.64
N TYR A 210 17.12 23.00 18.32
CA TYR A 210 17.09 24.31 17.68
C TYR A 210 15.80 25.06 18.02
N SER A 211 15.94 26.28 18.52
CA SER A 211 14.82 27.20 18.70
C SER A 211 15.31 28.64 18.58
N PRO A 212 14.64 29.51 17.81
CA PRO A 212 14.95 30.94 17.77
C PRO A 212 14.88 31.61 19.14
N LYS A 213 14.15 31.01 20.10
CA LYS A 213 14.01 31.51 21.48
C LYS A 213 15.08 30.98 22.43
N ARG A 214 15.89 30.02 21.99
CA ARG A 214 16.98 29.40 22.76
C ARG A 214 18.24 29.34 21.89
N PRO A 215 18.90 30.49 21.66
CA PRO A 215 20.20 30.52 21.00
C PRO A 215 21.25 29.81 21.86
N LEU A 216 22.36 29.41 21.24
CA LEU A 216 23.49 28.81 21.94
C LEU A 216 24.07 29.76 22.98
N VAL A 217 24.48 29.19 24.10
CA VAL A 217 25.20 29.87 25.18
C VAL A 217 26.46 29.08 25.52
N TRP A 218 27.43 29.70 26.20
CA TRP A 218 28.69 29.02 26.51
C TRP A 218 28.53 27.79 27.41
N ASP A 219 27.48 27.72 28.23
CA ASP A 219 27.16 26.53 29.04
C ASP A 219 26.78 25.30 28.21
N ASP A 220 26.54 25.47 26.91
CA ASP A 220 26.31 24.38 25.95
C ASP A 220 27.61 23.72 25.49
N PHE A 221 28.80 24.28 25.79
CA PHE A 221 30.09 23.77 25.33
C PHE A 221 30.79 22.98 26.44
N ARG A 222 30.46 21.70 26.57
CA ARG A 222 30.86 20.86 27.71
C ARG A 222 31.92 19.82 27.38
N ALA A 223 32.37 19.73 26.14
CA ALA A 223 33.48 18.86 25.78
C ALA A 223 34.77 19.33 26.47
N THR A 224 35.51 18.40 27.06
CA THR A 224 36.78 18.69 27.76
C THR A 224 38.01 18.45 26.89
N THR A 225 37.88 17.61 25.86
CA THR A 225 38.96 17.28 24.93
C THR A 225 38.94 18.26 23.75
N PRO A 226 40.07 18.95 23.45
CA PRO A 226 40.14 19.82 22.29
C PRO A 226 40.01 19.02 20.98
N PRO A 227 39.25 19.55 19.99
CA PRO A 227 39.21 18.97 18.67
C PRO A 227 40.56 19.12 17.95
N SER A 228 40.79 18.28 16.94
CA SER A 228 41.99 18.38 16.11
C SER A 228 41.91 19.61 15.20
N GLY A 229 42.64 20.67 15.52
CA GLY A 229 42.76 21.88 14.69
C GLY A 229 42.83 23.18 15.50
N PRO A 230 43.16 24.32 14.86
CA PRO A 230 43.36 25.60 15.54
C PRO A 230 42.02 26.34 15.74
N TYR A 231 41.02 25.69 16.34
CA TYR A 231 39.68 26.24 16.53
C TYR A 231 39.56 27.03 17.84
N ALA A 232 38.75 28.09 17.85
CA ALA A 232 38.40 28.83 19.07
C ALA A 232 37.17 28.23 19.77
N ALA A 233 36.23 27.71 18.99
CA ALA A 233 35.09 26.92 19.43
C ALA A 233 34.72 25.92 18.31
N MET A 234 33.89 24.94 18.64
CA MET A 234 33.36 23.98 17.68
C MET A 234 32.04 23.40 18.18
N VAL A 235 31.04 23.40 17.31
CA VAL A 235 29.82 22.59 17.41
C VAL A 235 29.74 21.57 16.27
N ILE A 236 28.98 20.49 16.49
CA ILE A 236 28.66 19.50 15.46
C ILE A 236 27.14 19.35 15.39
N PRO A 237 26.43 20.31 14.76
CA PRO A 237 24.99 20.25 14.65
C PRO A 237 24.58 19.22 13.58
N ALA A 238 23.47 18.54 13.85
CA ALA A 238 22.87 17.57 12.95
C ALA A 238 21.35 17.74 12.92
N PHE A 239 20.70 17.08 11.98
CA PHE A 239 19.25 16.95 12.00
C PHE A 239 18.81 15.50 11.78
N GLY A 240 17.63 15.19 12.28
CA GLY A 240 16.94 13.91 12.12
C GLY A 240 15.43 14.12 12.28
N TYR A 241 14.67 13.03 12.39
CA TYR A 241 13.23 13.11 12.63
C TYR A 241 12.71 11.86 13.32
N ASP A 242 11.63 12.01 14.09
CA ASP A 242 10.77 10.87 14.43
C ASP A 242 9.65 10.76 13.41
N GLU A 243 9.46 9.55 12.87
CA GLU A 243 8.41 9.25 11.92
C GLU A 243 7.27 8.48 12.60
N GLN A 244 6.05 8.90 12.35
CA GLN A 244 4.84 8.16 12.68
C GLN A 244 3.91 8.20 11.47
N HIS A 245 3.23 7.09 11.20
CA HIS A 245 2.20 7.08 10.16
C HIS A 245 0.97 6.29 10.59
N GLU A 246 -0.18 6.73 10.08
CA GLU A 246 -1.47 6.05 10.24
C GLU A 246 -2.23 6.07 8.91
N VAL A 247 -3.22 5.20 8.76
CA VAL A 247 -4.12 5.19 7.60
C VAL A 247 -5.51 5.57 8.06
N VAL A 248 -6.00 6.71 7.58
CA VAL A 248 -7.31 7.25 7.94
C VAL A 248 -8.04 7.67 6.69
N ASN A 249 -9.25 7.16 6.50
CA ASN A 249 -10.09 7.43 5.33
C ASN A 249 -9.37 7.19 3.99
N GLY A 250 -8.57 6.12 3.92
CA GLY A 250 -7.83 5.74 2.71
C GLY A 250 -6.63 6.63 2.38
N ALA A 251 -6.18 7.48 3.30
CA ALA A 251 -4.97 8.29 3.16
C ALA A 251 -3.93 7.89 4.22
N ILE A 252 -2.68 7.71 3.78
CA ILE A 252 -1.53 7.59 4.69
C ILE A 252 -1.20 8.98 5.22
N ARG A 253 -1.29 9.18 6.52
CA ARG A 253 -0.92 10.43 7.18
C ARG A 253 0.43 10.23 7.85
N VAL A 254 1.46 10.82 7.28
CA VAL A 254 2.83 10.74 7.81
C VAL A 254 3.09 12.00 8.63
N LYS A 255 3.49 11.82 9.89
CA LYS A 255 3.95 12.89 10.77
C LYS A 255 5.45 12.75 10.98
N LEU A 256 6.17 13.82 10.68
CA LEU A 256 7.62 13.91 10.85
C LEU A 256 7.92 14.98 11.90
N SER A 257 8.44 14.54 13.05
CA SER A 257 8.88 15.44 14.12
C SER A 257 10.36 15.74 13.94
N MET A 258 10.65 16.86 13.29
CA MET A 258 11.99 17.29 12.90
C MET A 258 12.83 17.65 14.13
N LYS A 259 14.00 17.05 14.22
CA LYS A 259 15.00 17.29 15.26
C LYS A 259 16.17 17.99 14.61
N VAL A 260 16.39 19.25 14.92
CA VAL A 260 17.64 19.97 14.58
C VAL A 260 18.34 20.14 15.92
N TYR A 261 19.53 19.56 16.07
CA TYR A 261 20.12 19.40 17.39
C TYR A 261 21.65 19.43 17.38
N LEU A 262 22.23 19.62 18.56
CA LEU A 262 23.64 19.39 18.85
C LEU A 262 23.81 18.85 20.27
N ALA A 263 24.91 18.12 20.51
CA ALA A 263 25.24 17.59 21.83
C ALA A 263 26.21 18.53 22.57
N LYS A 264 25.90 18.87 23.80
CA LYS A 264 26.71 19.73 24.67
C LYS A 264 28.05 19.07 24.98
N SER A 265 28.02 17.77 25.29
CA SER A 265 29.20 16.93 25.50
C SER A 265 30.13 16.83 24.29
N ALA A 266 29.66 17.15 23.09
CA ALA A 266 30.44 17.17 21.85
C ALA A 266 30.82 18.59 21.38
N SER A 267 30.39 19.63 22.11
CA SER A 267 30.65 21.03 21.76
C SER A 267 31.78 21.55 22.62
N TRP A 268 32.79 22.16 22.01
CA TRP A 268 34.05 22.55 22.66
C TRP A 268 34.37 24.03 22.47
N VAL A 269 34.99 24.66 23.48
CA VAL A 269 35.51 26.03 23.39
C VAL A 269 36.89 26.12 24.05
N SER A 270 37.79 26.89 23.44
CA SER A 270 39.15 27.10 23.95
C SER A 270 39.18 28.09 25.11
N GLY A 271 40.23 28.02 25.94
CA GLY A 271 40.50 29.04 26.94
C GLY A 271 40.74 30.40 26.28
N GLY A 272 39.83 31.35 26.48
CA GLY A 272 39.85 32.67 25.82
C GLY A 272 39.01 32.77 24.53
N GLY A 273 38.43 31.66 24.06
CA GLY A 273 37.54 31.62 22.88
C GLY A 273 36.12 32.16 23.14
N GLN A 274 35.78 32.47 24.38
CA GLN A 274 34.43 32.87 24.80
C GLN A 274 34.08 34.32 24.44
N THR A 275 34.01 34.63 23.15
CA THR A 275 33.61 35.96 22.64
C THR A 275 32.25 35.92 21.96
N SER A 276 31.47 37.00 22.02
CA SER A 276 30.16 37.05 21.33
C SER A 276 30.26 36.76 19.82
N TYR A 277 31.39 37.13 19.20
CA TYR A 277 31.67 36.85 17.79
C TYR A 277 31.90 35.36 17.51
N ALA A 278 32.69 34.68 18.35
CA ALA A 278 32.89 33.22 18.24
C ALA A 278 31.59 32.45 18.50
N LEU A 279 30.80 32.85 19.51
CA LEU A 279 29.50 32.24 19.78
C LEU A 279 28.55 32.40 18.59
N ASN A 280 28.56 33.58 17.95
CA ASN A 280 27.79 33.80 16.73
C ASN A 280 28.23 32.86 15.60
N HIS A 281 29.53 32.61 15.45
CA HIS A 281 30.04 31.68 14.44
C HIS A 281 29.44 30.27 14.61
N GLU A 282 29.49 29.74 15.83
CA GLU A 282 28.91 28.44 16.15
C GLU A 282 27.38 28.41 16.02
N GLN A 283 26.71 29.50 16.39
CA GLN A 283 25.26 29.65 16.19
C GLN A 283 24.90 29.57 14.69
N ARG A 284 25.73 30.14 13.81
CA ARG A 284 25.49 30.08 12.36
C ARG A 284 25.59 28.65 11.80
N HIS A 285 26.47 27.81 12.34
CA HIS A 285 26.49 26.37 12.00
C HIS A 285 25.15 25.71 12.37
N PHE A 286 24.61 26.02 13.54
CA PHE A 286 23.31 25.49 13.96
C PHE A 286 22.15 25.99 13.07
N ASP A 287 22.22 27.27 12.66
CA ASP A 287 21.28 27.89 11.73
C ASP A 287 21.33 27.27 10.32
N ILE A 288 22.51 26.91 9.82
CA ILE A 288 22.68 26.18 8.56
C ILE A 288 21.96 24.83 8.63
N THR A 289 22.15 24.07 9.70
CA THR A 289 21.46 22.79 9.88
C THR A 289 19.93 22.96 9.91
N ARG A 290 19.42 24.05 10.51
CA ARG A 290 18.00 24.40 10.45
C ARG A 290 17.51 24.68 9.03
N ILE A 291 18.29 25.43 8.24
CA ILE A 291 17.96 25.72 6.83
C ILE A 291 17.83 24.42 6.04
N ILE A 292 18.78 23.50 6.20
CA ILE A 292 18.76 22.21 5.50
C ILE A 292 17.55 21.38 5.92
N ALA A 293 17.26 21.30 7.23
CA ALA A 293 16.08 20.58 7.71
C ALA A 293 14.78 21.16 7.11
N ARG A 294 14.68 22.47 6.89
CA ARG A 294 13.54 23.09 6.19
C ARG A 294 13.51 22.74 4.71
N GLN A 295 14.65 22.76 4.03
CA GLN A 295 14.75 22.37 2.62
C GLN A 295 14.33 20.91 2.42
N PHE A 296 14.72 20.00 3.32
CA PHE A 296 14.25 18.62 3.33
C PHE A 296 12.71 18.56 3.36
N GLN A 297 12.05 19.30 4.27
CA GLN A 297 10.59 19.35 4.36
C GLN A 297 9.96 19.81 3.04
N GLN A 298 10.52 20.86 2.42
CA GLN A 298 10.03 21.38 1.15
C GLN A 298 10.20 20.37 0.01
N LYS A 299 11.33 19.66 -0.04
CA LYS A 299 11.55 18.61 -1.05
C LYS A 299 10.52 17.49 -0.90
N VAL A 300 10.21 17.06 0.32
CA VAL A 300 9.16 16.05 0.57
C VAL A 300 7.76 16.54 0.15
N LEU A 301 7.38 17.78 0.52
CA LEU A 301 6.06 18.34 0.20
C LEU A 301 5.83 18.55 -1.31
N ASN A 302 6.90 18.80 -2.06
CA ASN A 302 6.83 19.12 -3.49
C ASN A 302 7.09 17.90 -4.41
N ALA A 303 7.41 16.73 -3.85
CA ALA A 303 7.80 15.55 -4.62
C ALA A 303 6.63 14.76 -5.25
N GLY A 304 5.37 15.12 -4.98
CA GLY A 304 4.21 14.43 -5.56
C GLY A 304 4.15 12.94 -5.19
N LEU A 305 4.51 12.62 -3.94
CA LEU A 305 4.67 11.24 -3.47
C LEU A 305 3.36 10.46 -3.48
N THR A 306 3.48 9.15 -3.69
CA THR A 306 2.36 8.20 -3.69
C THR A 306 2.46 7.27 -2.48
N PRO A 307 1.38 6.53 -2.15
CA PRO A 307 1.44 5.48 -1.12
C PRO A 307 2.56 4.45 -1.30
N ASP A 308 3.01 4.21 -2.54
CA ASP A 308 4.02 3.22 -2.85
C ASP A 308 5.46 3.78 -2.85
N THR A 309 5.63 5.11 -2.87
CA THR A 309 6.94 5.75 -3.09
C THR A 309 7.45 6.59 -1.92
N TRP A 310 6.58 6.98 -1.00
CA TRP A 310 6.91 7.98 0.02
C TRP A 310 8.03 7.57 0.97
N GLU A 311 8.02 6.33 1.44
CA GLU A 311 8.96 5.84 2.46
C GLU A 311 10.39 5.83 1.91
N ALA A 312 10.58 5.23 0.74
CA ALA A 312 11.87 5.20 0.04
C ALA A 312 12.36 6.62 -0.28
N PHE A 313 11.46 7.51 -0.72
CA PHE A 313 11.83 8.89 -1.02
C PHE A 313 12.34 9.64 0.22
N ILE A 314 11.64 9.55 1.36
CA ILE A 314 12.06 10.19 2.61
C ILE A 314 13.47 9.74 2.99
N GLY A 315 13.73 8.42 2.98
CA GLY A 315 15.03 7.87 3.34
C GLY A 315 16.16 8.37 2.44
N MET A 316 15.96 8.36 1.13
CA MET A 316 16.93 8.88 0.16
C MET A 316 17.14 10.40 0.31
N GLN A 317 16.04 11.14 0.43
CA GLN A 317 16.08 12.59 0.54
C GLN A 317 16.75 13.06 1.84
N TYR A 318 16.66 12.27 2.91
CA TYR A 318 17.39 12.53 4.15
C TYR A 318 18.90 12.44 3.94
N LEU A 319 19.39 11.38 3.28
CA LEU A 319 20.82 11.22 2.99
C LEU A 319 21.35 12.34 2.08
N ASP A 320 20.59 12.73 1.06
CA ASP A 320 20.95 13.84 0.18
C ASP A 320 20.98 15.17 0.94
N SER A 321 20.01 15.39 1.83
CA SER A 321 20.00 16.60 2.67
C SER A 321 21.18 16.62 3.64
N TYR A 322 21.63 15.47 4.14
CA TYR A 322 22.83 15.38 4.97
C TYR A 322 24.11 15.76 4.18
N ARG A 323 24.18 15.37 2.90
CA ARG A 323 25.27 15.81 1.99
C ARG A 323 25.22 17.31 1.74
N ASP A 324 24.04 17.87 1.49
CA ASP A 324 23.82 19.31 1.32
C ASP A 324 24.26 20.08 2.60
N MET A 325 23.94 19.54 3.78
CA MET A 325 24.36 20.10 5.06
C MET A 325 25.87 20.14 5.21
N HIS A 326 26.55 19.03 4.94
CA HIS A 326 28.01 18.96 5.02
C HIS A 326 28.66 19.93 4.03
N ALA A 327 28.13 20.03 2.81
CA ALA A 327 28.64 20.96 1.80
C ALA A 327 28.48 22.43 2.24
N MET A 328 27.31 22.81 2.78
CA MET A 328 27.06 24.19 3.21
C MET A 328 27.88 24.57 4.46
N GLN A 329 28.03 23.66 5.43
CA GLN A 329 28.91 23.89 6.59
C GLN A 329 30.38 24.03 6.16
N THR A 330 30.85 23.16 5.26
CA THR A 330 32.23 23.22 4.73
C THR A 330 32.48 24.53 3.98
N ALA A 331 31.52 25.00 3.18
CA ALA A 331 31.63 26.26 2.46
C ALA A 331 31.70 27.44 3.44
N TYR A 332 30.84 27.45 4.46
CA TYR A 332 30.83 28.48 5.49
C TYR A 332 32.17 28.54 6.24
N ASP A 333 32.70 27.40 6.68
CA ASP A 333 34.00 27.32 7.34
C ASP A 333 35.14 27.78 6.42
N SER A 334 35.16 27.31 5.18
CA SER A 334 36.22 27.64 4.23
C SER A 334 36.26 29.13 3.89
N GLU A 335 35.10 29.71 3.55
CA GLU A 335 34.98 31.09 3.11
C GLU A 335 35.18 32.11 4.25
N THR A 336 34.79 31.74 5.48
CA THR A 336 35.05 32.57 6.67
C THR A 336 36.43 32.33 7.29
N ALA A 337 37.23 31.42 6.71
CA ALA A 337 38.50 30.95 7.26
C ALA A 337 38.35 30.46 8.72
N HIS A 338 37.31 29.68 9.00
CA HIS A 338 36.89 29.22 10.32
C HIS A 338 36.62 30.40 11.27
N GLY A 339 35.83 31.37 10.79
CA GLY A 339 35.47 32.57 11.54
C GLY A 339 36.55 33.66 11.63
N ARG A 340 37.78 33.45 11.12
CA ARG A 340 38.84 34.48 11.17
C ARG A 340 38.59 35.67 10.22
N ASN A 341 37.79 35.48 9.17
CA ASN A 341 37.42 36.53 8.24
C ASN A 341 36.07 37.15 8.62
N HIS A 342 36.13 38.26 9.36
CA HIS A 342 34.94 38.99 9.84
C HIS A 342 34.04 39.51 8.72
N SER A 343 34.62 39.97 7.60
CA SER A 343 33.84 40.48 6.48
C SER A 343 33.03 39.36 5.81
N ALA A 344 33.66 38.21 5.57
CA ALA A 344 33.00 37.04 5.01
C ALA A 344 31.92 36.49 5.94
N GLN A 345 32.18 36.41 7.26
CA GLN A 345 31.17 35.97 8.22
C GLN A 345 29.98 36.93 8.25
N ALA A 346 30.19 38.25 8.18
CA ALA A 346 29.10 39.21 8.12
C ALA A 346 28.23 39.05 6.86
N GLU A 347 28.82 38.66 5.73
CA GLU A 347 28.08 38.33 4.50
C GLU A 347 27.27 37.04 4.65
N TRP A 348 27.90 35.99 5.18
CA TRP A 348 27.22 34.73 5.48
C TRP A 348 26.08 34.92 6.49
N ASN A 349 26.24 35.76 7.50
CA ASN A 349 25.19 36.10 8.45
C ASN A 349 23.95 36.64 7.73
N ARG A 350 24.11 37.63 6.84
CA ARG A 350 23.00 38.17 6.03
C ARG A 350 22.35 37.11 5.15
N ARG A 351 23.14 36.22 4.55
CA ARG A 351 22.64 35.11 3.72
C ARG A 351 21.81 34.12 4.56
N ILE A 352 22.34 33.70 5.71
CA ILE A 352 21.67 32.78 6.64
C ILE A 352 20.38 33.41 7.17
N ASP A 353 20.42 34.67 7.59
CA ASP A 353 19.24 35.40 8.09
C ASP A 353 18.15 35.49 7.02
N LYS A 354 18.52 35.75 5.76
CA LYS A 354 17.58 35.74 4.63
C LYS A 354 16.94 34.36 4.45
N LEU A 355 17.73 33.29 4.40
CA LEU A 355 17.24 31.92 4.24
C LEU A 355 16.36 31.47 5.43
N LEU A 356 16.64 31.95 6.64
CA LEU A 356 15.80 31.71 7.81
C LEU A 356 14.51 32.53 7.78
N GLY A 357 14.54 33.75 7.25
CA GLY A 357 13.39 34.65 7.14
C GLY A 357 12.38 34.22 6.08
N GLU A 358 12.83 33.72 4.94
CA GLU A 358 11.98 33.28 3.81
C GLU A 358 11.06 32.09 4.16
N GLY A 359 11.29 31.41 5.30
CA GLY A 359 10.53 30.22 5.73
C GLY A 359 9.78 30.35 7.05
N ALA A 360 9.68 31.53 7.66
CA ALA A 360 9.07 31.69 8.99
C ALA A 360 7.52 31.63 9.00
N ASP A 361 6.86 31.71 7.84
CA ASP A 361 5.41 31.99 7.76
C ASP A 361 4.56 30.83 7.21
N THR A 362 5.09 29.61 7.17
CA THR A 362 4.32 28.45 6.66
C THR A 362 4.23 27.38 7.73
N GLY A 363 3.08 27.33 8.42
CA GLY A 363 2.60 26.12 9.07
C GLY A 363 2.34 25.06 7.99
N LEU A 364 3.41 24.42 7.51
CA LEU A 364 3.39 23.55 6.34
C LEU A 364 2.63 22.27 6.67
N SER A 365 1.36 22.29 6.30
CA SER A 365 0.52 21.11 6.15
C SER A 365 -0.01 21.13 4.72
N ARG A 366 0.18 20.04 3.99
CA ARG A 366 -0.49 19.76 2.72
C ARG A 366 -0.88 18.29 2.66
#